data_AF-A0A832J337-F1
#
_entry.id   AF-A0A832J337-F1
#
_cell.length_a   1.000
_cell.length_b   1.000
_cell.length_c   1.000
_cell.angle_alpha   90.00
_cell.angle_beta   90.00
_cell.angle_gamma   90.00
#
_symmetry.space_group_name_H-M   'P 1'
#
loop_
_entity.id
_entity.type
_entity.pdbx_description
1 polymer ?
#
loop_
_entity_poly.entity_id
_entity_poly.type
_entity_poly.pdbx_seq_one_letter_code
_entity_poly.pdbx_strand_id
1 'polypeptide(L)' 'LKTIAGVSVGQKERVVLVQIGERQILVGVAPGQVNMLYALEKGDEVSVSDDAPKSAFAEKFKQSLTRLEKK' A
#
# COMPACT_ATOMS: atom_id res chain seq x y z
N LEU A 1 -9.03 -7.20 0.33
CA LEU A 1 -7.60 -7.16 0.73
C LEU A 1 -6.95 -6.01 -0.01
N LYS A 2 -6.37 -5.05 0.70
CA LYS A 2 -5.71 -3.87 0.11
C LYS A 2 -4.35 -3.66 0.78
N THR A 3 -3.31 -3.41 0.00
CA THR A 3 -2.02 -2.95 0.54
C THR A 3 -2.09 -1.44 0.77
N ILE A 4 -1.77 -0.98 1.97
CA ILE A 4 -1.82 0.43 2.34
C ILE A 4 -0.46 1.08 2.15
N ALA A 5 0.58 0.45 2.69
CA ALA A 5 1.94 0.97 2.67
C ALA A 5 2.95 -0.17 2.70
N GLY A 6 4.16 0.10 2.24
CA GLY A 6 5.27 -0.83 2.35
C GLY A 6 6.60 -0.08 2.47
N VAL A 7 7.48 -0.57 3.33
CA VAL A 7 8.83 -0.05 3.52
C VAL A 7 9.85 -1.17 3.34
N SER A 8 10.90 -0.91 2.58
CA SER A 8 12.04 -1.82 2.47
C SER A 8 12.90 -1.68 3.72
N VAL A 9 13.12 -2.78 4.43
CA VAL A 9 13.96 -2.83 5.63
C VAL A 9 15.32 -3.51 5.38
N GLY A 10 15.47 -4.16 4.22
CA GLY A 10 16.69 -4.78 3.76
C GLY A 10 16.68 -4.98 2.24
N GLN A 11 17.72 -5.63 1.69
CA GLN A 11 17.85 -5.81 0.23
C GLN A 11 16.68 -6.61 -0.38
N LYS A 12 16.16 -7.59 0.36
CA LYS A 12 15.03 -8.45 -0.05
C LYS A 12 13.95 -8.54 1.02
N GLU A 13 14.02 -7.66 2.02
CA GLU A 13 13.13 -7.68 3.18
C GLU A 13 12.26 -6.44 3.16
N ARG A 14 10.96 -6.64 3.36
CA ARG A 14 9.96 -5.57 3.32
C ARG A 14 9.00 -5.72 4.47
N VAL A 15 8.54 -4.60 5.00
CA VAL A 15 7.42 -4.54 5.93
C VAL A 15 6.25 -3.92 5.20
N VAL A 16 5.10 -4.58 5.21
CA VAL A 16 3.92 -4.23 4.43
C VAL A 16 2.72 -4.12 5.37
N LEU A 17 2.01 -3.01 5.29
CA LEU A 17 0.73 -2.82 5.98
C LEU A 17 -0.41 -3.21 5.02
N VAL A 18 -1.20 -4.20 5.40
CA VAL A 18 -2.33 -4.72 4.62
C VAL A 18 -3.64 -4.57 5.39
N GLN A 19 -4.68 -4.11 4.70
CA GLN A 19 -6.03 -4.00 5.21
C GLN A 19 -6.87 -5.21 4.82
N ILE A 20 -7.49 -5.83 5.82
CA ILE A 20 -8.40 -6.97 5.70
C ILE A 20 -9.69 -6.62 6.44
N GLY A 21 -10.74 -6.29 5.68
CA GLY A 21 -11.98 -5.76 6.25
C GLY A 21 -11.71 -4.45 6.97
N GLU A 22 -12.04 -4.39 8.26
CA GLU A 22 -11.85 -3.24 9.15
C GLU A 22 -10.56 -3.32 9.99
N ARG A 23 -9.67 -4.27 9.67
CA ARG A 23 -8.43 -4.47 10.42
C ARG A 23 -7.23 -4.24 9.53
N GLN A 24 -6.18 -3.71 10.13
CA GLN A 24 -4.89 -3.55 9.48
C GLN A 24 -3.87 -4.48 10.12
N ILE A 25 -3.05 -5.10 9.30
CA ILE A 25 -2.05 -6.08 9.72
C ILE A 25 -0.72 -5.68 9.12
N LEU A 26 0.30 -5.59 9.97
CA LEU A 26 1.67 -5.39 9.59
C LEU A 26 2.34 -6.75 9.35
N VAL A 27 2.91 -6.92 8.17
CA VAL A 27 3.48 -8.18 7.71
C VAL A 27 4.92 -7.95 7.24
N GLY A 28 5.84 -8.75 7.75
CA GLY A 28 7.21 -8.84 7.28
C GLY A 28 7.30 -9.86 6.14
N VAL A 29 7.93 -9.47 5.04
CA VAL A 29 8.11 -10.27 3.83
C VAL A 29 9.60 -10.41 3.56
N ALA A 30 10.09 -11.65 3.51
CA ALA A 30 11.44 -12.00 3.12
C ALA A 30 11.41 -13.16 2.11
N PRO A 31 12.53 -13.50 1.44
CA PRO A 31 12.54 -14.60 0.47
C PRO A 31 12.08 -15.92 1.11
N GLY A 32 10.96 -16.47 0.65
CA GLY A 32 10.43 -17.75 1.12
C GLY A 32 9.67 -17.71 2.44
N GLN A 33 9.55 -16.55 3.09
CA GLN A 33 8.82 -16.44 4.35
C GLN A 33 8.04 -15.14 4.46
N VAL A 34 6.84 -15.25 5.04
CA VAL A 34 5.98 -14.12 5.36
C VAL A 34 5.57 -14.28 6.81
N ASN A 35 5.83 -13.27 7.63
CA ASN A 35 5.51 -13.31 9.05
C ASN A 35 4.63 -12.13 9.44
N MET A 36 3.63 -12.39 10.27
CA MET A 36 2.81 -11.33 10.84
C MET A 36 3.59 -10.67 11.98
N LEU A 37 3.85 -9.37 11.85
CA LEU A 37 4.58 -8.60 12.85
C LEU A 37 3.64 -8.02 13.90
N TYR A 38 2.48 -7.51 13.46
CA TYR A 38 1.53 -6.86 14.35
C TYR A 38 0.13 -6.82 13.73
N ALA A 39 -0.92 -6.97 14.55
CA ALA A 39 -2.30 -6.65 14.16
C ALA A 39 -2.72 -5.38 14.88
N LEU A 40 -3.18 -4.39 14.12
CA LEU A 40 -3.73 -3.18 14.68
C LEU A 40 -5.16 -3.49 15.16
N GLU A 41 -5.46 -3.06 16.39
CA GLU A 41 -6.80 -3.22 16.95
C GLU A 41 -7.78 -2.24 16.31
N LYS A 42 -9.07 -2.52 16.50
CA LYS A 42 -10.16 -1.74 15.91
C LYS A 42 -10.19 -0.35 16.57
N GLY A 43 -9.62 0.65 15.89
CA GLY A 43 -9.50 2.03 16.38
C GLY A 43 -8.19 2.71 15.98
N ASP A 44 -7.12 1.93 15.78
CA ASP A 44 -5.80 2.41 15.35
C ASP A 44 -5.59 2.26 13.83
N GLU A 45 -6.67 2.32 13.04
CA GLU A 45 -6.52 2.23 11.58
C GLU A 45 -5.73 3.44 11.06
N VAL A 46 -4.54 3.16 10.53
CA VAL A 46 -3.71 4.15 9.86
C VAL A 46 -4.38 4.46 8.52
N SER A 47 -5.12 5.57 8.49
CA SER A 47 -5.58 6.16 7.24
C SER A 47 -4.41 6.88 6.59
N VAL A 48 -3.72 6.20 5.66
CA VAL A 48 -2.79 6.89 4.76
C VAL A 48 -3.65 7.69 3.79
N SER A 49 -3.79 8.98 4.06
CA SER A 49 -4.42 9.91 3.14
C SER A 49 -3.68 9.84 1.81
N ASP A 50 -4.41 9.70 0.70
CA ASP A 50 -3.90 9.74 -0.69
C ASP A 50 -3.39 11.14 -1.08
N ASP A 51 -3.02 11.96 -0.09
CA ASP A 51 -2.52 13.33 -0.17
C ASP A 51 -0.99 13.37 -0.30
N ALA A 52 -0.37 12.21 -0.60
CA ALA A 52 0.96 12.24 -1.16
C ALA A 52 0.90 13.13 -2.43
N PRO A 53 1.82 14.09 -2.59
CA PRO A 53 1.80 15.00 -3.73
C PRO A 53 1.80 14.17 -5.00
N LYS A 54 0.65 14.11 -5.68
CA LYS A 54 0.49 13.39 -6.93
C LYS A 54 1.50 13.99 -7.89
N SER A 55 2.51 13.21 -8.25
CA SER A 55 3.54 13.71 -9.15
C SER A 55 2.86 14.18 -10.43
N ALA A 56 3.33 15.28 -11.01
CA ALA A 56 2.78 15.81 -12.26
C ALA A 56 2.74 14.75 -13.39
N PHE A 57 3.61 13.74 -13.31
CA PHE A 57 3.59 12.56 -14.16
C PHE A 57 2.35 11.69 -13.96
N ALA A 58 1.99 11.36 -12.71
CA ALA A 58 0.85 10.51 -12.40
C ALA A 58 -0.47 11.10 -12.93
N GLU A 59 -0.63 12.42 -12.86
CA GLU A 59 -1.81 13.10 -13.41
C GLU A 59 -1.87 13.03 -14.94
N LYS A 60 -0.76 13.33 -15.63
CA LYS A 60 -0.67 13.24 -17.10
C LYS A 60 -0.90 11.81 -17.60
N PHE A 61 -0.39 10.82 -16.88
CA PHE A 61 -0.58 9.41 -17.22
C PHE A 61 -2.06 9.01 -17.10
N LYS A 62 -2.73 9.39 -16.01
CA LYS A 62 -4.16 9.13 -15.80
C LYS A 62 -5.02 9.78 -16.88
N GLN A 63 -4.70 11.02 -17.29
CA GLN A 63 -5.41 11.71 -18.38
C GLN A 63 -5.29 10.98 -19.72
N SER A 64 -4.12 10.41 -19.99
CA SER A 64 -3.85 9.66 -21.24
C SER A 64 -4.64 8.35 -21.29
N LEU A 65 -4.74 7.63 -20.16
CA LEU A 65 -5.54 6.41 -20.05
C LEU A 65 -7.04 6.68 -20.26
N THR A 66 -7.61 7.67 -19.57
CA THR A 66 -9.04 8.04 -19.72
C THR A 66 -9.37 8.46 -21.16
N ARG A 67 -8.39 8.98 -21.90
CA ARG A 67 -8.57 9.37 -23.31
C ARG A 67 -8.59 8.17 -24.26
N LEU A 68 -7.89 7.09 -23.91
CA LEU A 68 -7.87 5.84 -24.67
C LEU A 68 -9.14 5.02 -24.46
N GLU A 69 -9.75 5.06 -23.27
CA GLU A 69 -11.01 4.34 -22.99
C GLU A 69 -12.26 4.97 -23.65
N LYS A 70 -12.16 6.23 -24.10
CA LYS A 70 -13.26 6.97 -24.74
C LYS A 70 -13.24 6.94 -26.27
N LYS A 71 -12.41 6.09 -26.88
CA LYS A 71 -12.26 5.97 -28.34
C LYS A 71 -12.48 4.54 -28.78
#